data_AF-A0A1B7NFS1-F1
#
_entry.id   AF-A0A1B7NFS1-F1
#
_cell.length_a   1.000
_cell.length_b   1.000
_cell.length_c   1.000
_cell.angle_alpha   90.00
_cell.angle_beta   90.00
_cell.angle_gamma   90.00
#
_symmetry.space_group_name_H-M   'P 1'
#
loop_
_entity.id
_entity.type
_entity.pdbx_description
1 polymer ?
#
loop_
_entity_poly.entity_id
_entity_poly.type
_entity_poly.pdbx_seq_one_letter_code
_entity_poly.pdbx_strand_id
1 'polypeptide(L)'
;MAIAQAEVLWRPEDDYRVKPTLEEGDVYRPDILAVIDAAVDSLSIDLRELNLDIHDHPEIKYEERYVHNAHLYFEACKPLQT
;
A
#
# COMPACT_ATOMS: atom_id res chain seq x y z
N MET A 1 -8.92 -11.30 33.62
CA MET A 1 -8.31 -12.16 32.59
C MET A 1 -8.29 -11.37 31.30
N ALA A 2 -7.11 -11.11 30.74
CA ALA A 2 -6.97 -10.33 29.53
C ALA A 2 -7.42 -11.17 28.33
N ILE A 3 -8.41 -10.68 27.58
CA ILE A 3 -8.82 -11.28 26.31
C ILE A 3 -7.77 -10.86 25.30
N ALA A 4 -7.01 -11.83 24.81
CA ALA A 4 -6.08 -11.64 23.71
C ALA A 4 -6.85 -11.02 22.53
N GLN A 5 -6.42 -9.85 22.06
CA GLN A 5 -6.83 -9.35 20.77
C GLN A 5 -6.28 -10.32 19.73
N ALA A 6 -7.10 -11.29 19.34
CA ALA A 6 -6.79 -12.12 18.19
C ALA A 6 -6.57 -11.18 17.01
N GLU A 7 -5.43 -11.31 16.34
CA GLU A 7 -5.16 -10.67 15.06
C GLU A 7 -6.25 -11.12 14.08
N VAL A 8 -7.33 -10.35 13.99
CA VAL A 8 -8.41 -10.61 13.04
C VAL A 8 -7.87 -10.23 11.67
N LEU A 9 -7.27 -11.22 11.01
CA LEU A 9 -6.81 -11.11 9.65
C LEU A 9 -8.02 -11.02 8.73
N TRP A 10 -8.16 -9.88 8.05
CA TRP A 10 -9.23 -9.61 7.10
C TRP A 10 -9.26 -10.64 5.96
N ARG A 11 -10.47 -11.10 5.59
CA ARG A 11 -10.72 -12.04 4.49
C ARG A 11 -11.71 -11.46 3.47
N PRO A 12 -11.63 -11.84 2.18
CA PRO A 12 -12.55 -11.37 1.14
C PRO A 12 -14.04 -11.65 1.42
N GLU A 13 -14.31 -12.72 2.16
CA GLU A 13 -15.64 -13.16 2.59
C GLU A 13 -16.19 -12.43 3.83
N ASP A 14 -15.40 -11.59 4.49
CA ASP A 14 -15.83 -10.87 5.69
C ASP A 14 -16.88 -9.79 5.35
N ASP A 15 -17.91 -9.66 6.20
CA ASP A 15 -18.95 -8.65 6.03
C ASP A 15 -18.42 -7.25 6.39
N TYR A 16 -18.12 -6.45 5.37
CA TYR A 16 -17.65 -5.07 5.48
C TYR A 16 -18.61 -4.12 6.22
N ARG A 17 -19.86 -4.53 6.48
CA ARG A 17 -20.81 -3.76 7.29
C ARG A 17 -20.57 -3.92 8.79
N VAL A 18 -19.90 -4.99 9.20
CA VAL A 18 -19.53 -5.22 10.58
C VAL A 18 -18.32 -4.34 10.88
N LYS A 19 -18.61 -3.15 11.41
CA LYS A 19 -17.57 -2.28 11.95
C LYS A 19 -17.18 -2.80 13.33
N PRO A 20 -15.88 -2.88 13.65
CA PRO A 20 -15.44 -3.01 15.04
C PRO A 20 -16.09 -1.92 15.89
N THR A 21 -16.46 -2.24 17.14
CA THR A 21 -16.88 -1.22 18.09
C THR A 21 -15.69 -0.28 18.33
N LEU A 22 -15.83 0.98 17.93
CA LEU A 22 -14.83 2.02 18.17
C LEU A 22 -15.22 2.77 19.45
N GLU A 23 -14.29 2.91 20.39
CA GLU A 23 -14.49 3.79 21.55
C GLU A 23 -14.52 5.26 21.06
N GLU A 24 -15.24 6.13 21.75
CA GLU A 24 -15.37 7.54 21.35
C GLU A 24 -14.02 8.27 21.45
N GLY A 25 -13.41 8.57 20.29
CA GLY A 25 -12.06 9.15 20.18
C GLY A 25 -11.04 8.29 19.41
N ASP A 26 -11.36 7.02 19.14
CA ASP A 26 -10.42 6.02 18.58
C ASP A 26 -10.28 6.02 17.04
N VAL A 27 -10.89 6.97 16.33
CA VAL A 27 -10.80 7.01 14.86
C VAL A 27 -9.37 7.34 14.40
N TYR A 28 -8.66 8.19 15.16
CA TYR A 28 -7.29 8.55 14.85
C TYR A 28 -6.31 7.66 15.61
N ARG A 29 -5.49 6.92 14.87
CA ARG A 29 -4.50 5.98 15.40
C ARG A 29 -3.09 6.40 14.98
N PRO A 30 -2.41 7.24 15.78
CA PRO A 30 -1.09 7.77 15.41
C PRO A 30 -0.01 6.68 15.31
N ASP A 31 -0.19 5.58 16.07
CA ASP A 31 0.65 4.39 16.00
C ASP A 31 0.57 3.71 14.63
N ILE A 32 -0.64 3.56 14.09
CA ILE A 32 -0.86 3.00 12.74
C ILE A 32 -0.39 3.98 11.67
N LEU A 33 -0.69 5.27 11.82
CA LEU A 33 -0.27 6.29 10.87
C LEU A 33 1.27 6.34 10.75
N ALA A 34 2.00 6.27 11.86
CA ALA A 34 3.46 6.27 11.83
C ALA A 34 4.03 5.06 11.05
N VAL A 35 3.38 3.89 11.13
CA VAL A 35 3.77 2.71 10.34
C VAL A 35 3.50 2.93 8.84
N ILE A 36 2.36 3.52 8.50
CA ILE A 36 2.02 3.86 7.11
C ILE A 36 3.02 4.88 6.56
N ASP A 37 3.31 5.95 7.30
CA ASP A 37 4.24 7.00 6.88
C ASP A 37 5.64 6.42 6.67
N ALA A 38 6.14 5.58 7.60
CA ALA A 38 7.43 4.91 7.44
C ALA A 38 7.48 3.98 6.21
N ALA A 39 6.39 3.26 5.94
CA ALA A 39 6.29 2.41 4.75
C ALA A 39 6.28 3.25 3.46
N VAL A 40 5.55 4.37 3.43
CA VAL A 40 5.53 5.30 2.30
C VAL A 40 6.91 5.93 2.08
N ASP A 41 7.56 6.40 3.14
CA ASP A 41 8.90 6.97 3.09
C ASP A 41 9.92 5.96 2.56
N SER A 42 9.81 4.69 2.96
CA SER A 42 10.70 3.63 2.48
C SER A 42 10.58 3.38 0.96
N LEU A 43 9.42 3.67 0.36
CA LEU A 43 9.17 3.51 -1.07
C LEU A 43 9.53 4.76 -1.89
N SER A 44 9.87 5.87 -1.24
CA SER A 44 10.01 7.18 -1.89
C SER A 44 11.07 7.22 -2.99
N ILE A 45 12.23 6.58 -2.75
CA ILE A 45 13.35 6.54 -3.70
C ILE A 45 12.98 5.71 -4.93
N ASP A 46 12.52 4.48 -4.74
CA ASP A 46 12.20 3.57 -5.84
C ASP A 46 11.07 4.13 -6.71
N LEU A 47 10.04 4.73 -6.09
CA LEU A 47 8.95 5.41 -6.82
C LEU A 47 9.45 6.64 -7.56
N ARG A 48 10.42 7.37 -7.00
CA ARG A 48 11.02 8.53 -7.66
C ARG A 48 11.83 8.11 -8.88
N GLU A 49 12.58 7.03 -8.78
CA GLU A 49 13.34 6.45 -9.90
C GLU A 49 12.40 5.96 -11.01
N LEU A 50 11.37 5.19 -10.68
CA LEU A 50 10.34 4.77 -11.63
C LEU A 50 9.65 5.96 -12.30
N ASN A 51 9.34 7.02 -11.54
CA ASN A 51 8.71 8.22 -12.08
C ASN A 51 9.61 8.94 -13.09
N LEU A 52 10.90 9.10 -12.77
CA LEU A 52 11.87 9.69 -13.71
C LEU A 52 12.01 8.86 -14.97
N ASP A 53 12.09 7.54 -14.81
CA ASP A 53 12.21 6.62 -15.93
C ASP A 53 10.99 6.71 -16.86
N ILE A 54 9.77 6.67 -16.32
CA ILE A 54 8.54 6.85 -17.11
C ILE A 54 8.49 8.25 -17.75
N HIS A 55 8.91 9.28 -17.02
CA HIS A 55 8.91 10.66 -17.51
C HIS A 55 9.83 10.85 -18.72
N ASP A 56 10.98 10.17 -18.73
CA ASP A 56 11.95 10.23 -19.83
C ASP A 56 11.53 9.38 -21.05
N HIS A 57 10.47 8.58 -20.92
CA HIS A 57 9.90 7.73 -21.97
C HIS A 57 8.42 8.07 -22.26
N PRO A 58 8.11 9.26 -22.80
CA PRO A 58 6.74 9.62 -23.13
C PRO A 58 6.20 8.76 -24.30
N GLU A 59 5.03 8.17 -24.11
CA GLU A 59 4.37 7.30 -25.10
C GLU A 59 3.02 7.86 -25.54
N ILE A 60 2.55 7.38 -26.70
CA ILE A 60 1.25 7.77 -27.26
C ILE A 60 0.14 6.99 -26.55
N LYS A 61 -1.02 7.64 -26.41
CA LYS A 61 -2.20 7.04 -25.79
C LYS A 61 -2.55 5.68 -26.40
N TYR A 62 -2.72 4.66 -25.55
CA TYR A 62 -2.99 3.25 -25.88
C TYR A 62 -1.83 2.47 -26.50
N GLU A 63 -0.66 3.08 -26.62
CA GLU A 63 0.57 2.46 -27.10
C GLU A 63 1.68 2.50 -26.03
N GLU A 64 1.31 2.62 -24.75
CA GLU A 64 2.24 2.79 -23.63
C GLU A 64 2.92 1.47 -23.21
N ARG A 65 3.68 0.89 -24.13
CA ARG A 65 4.34 -0.41 -23.95
C ARG A 65 5.45 -0.33 -22.91
N TYR A 66 6.25 0.73 -22.95
CA TYR A 66 7.33 0.95 -22.00
C TYR A 66 6.78 1.18 -20.61
N VAL A 67 5.87 2.14 -20.45
CA VAL A 67 5.30 2.50 -19.15
C VAL A 67 4.58 1.30 -18.52
N HIS A 68 3.83 0.53 -19.32
CA HIS A 68 3.17 -0.68 -18.83
C HIS A 68 4.18 -1.73 -18.33
N ASN A 69 5.24 -1.98 -19.09
CA ASN A 69 6.27 -2.95 -18.70
C ASN A 69 7.05 -2.49 -17.46
N ALA A 70 7.44 -1.22 -17.39
CA ALA A 70 8.14 -0.64 -16.24
C ALA A 70 7.30 -0.76 -14.97
N HIS A 71 6.00 -0.49 -15.06
CA HIS A 71 5.06 -0.68 -13.95
C HIS A 71 4.94 -2.15 -13.53
N LEU A 72 4.76 -3.07 -14.48
CA LEU A 72 4.69 -4.50 -14.17
C LEU A 72 5.97 -5.02 -13.52
N TYR A 73 7.13 -4.57 -13.99
CA TYR A 73 8.43 -4.94 -13.42
C TYR A 73 8.55 -4.43 -11.98
N PHE A 74 8.19 -3.17 -11.72
CA PHE A 74 8.20 -2.60 -10.37
C PHE A 74 7.32 -3.40 -9.40
N GLU A 75 6.11 -3.80 -9.81
CA GLU A 75 5.24 -4.60 -8.96
C GLU A 75 5.74 -6.05 -8.77
N ALA A 76 6.32 -6.67 -9.80
CA ALA A 76 6.79 -8.06 -9.74
C ALA A 76 8.10 -8.24 -8.96
N CYS A 77 8.96 -7.22 -8.94
CA CYS A 77 10.26 -7.27 -8.26
C CYS A 77 10.23 -6.72 -6.83
N LYS A 78 9.05 -6.35 -6.30
CA LYS A 78 8.93 -6.02 -4.88
C LYS A 78 9.20 -7.26 -4.02
N PRO A 79 10.12 -7.18 -3.03
CA PRO A 79 10.19 -8.22 -2.02
C PRO A 79 8.86 -8.24 -1.24
N LEU A 80 8.34 -9.45 -0.98
CA LEU A 80 7.18 -9.63 -0.11
C LEU A 80 7.51 -8.99 1.24
N GLN A 81 6.72 -7.99 1.65
CA GLN A 81 6.80 -7.43 3.00
C GLN A 81 6.42 -8.57 3.97
N THR A 82 7.42 -9.11 4.68
CA THR A 82 7.26 -10.07 5.80
C THR A 82 6.87 -9.38 7.08
#